data_AF-A0A419A980-F1
#
_entry.id   AF-A0A419A980-F1
#
_cell.length_a   1.000
_cell.length_b   1.000
_cell.length_c   1.000
_cell.angle_alpha   90.00
_cell.angle_beta   90.00
_cell.angle_gamma   90.00
#
_symmetry.space_group_name_H-M   'P 1'
#
loop_
_entity.id
_entity.type
_entity.pdbx_description
1 polymer ?
#
loop_
_entity_poly.entity_id
_entity_poly.type
_entity_poly.pdbx_seq_one_letter_code
_entity_poly.pdbx_strand_id
1 'polypeptide(L)' 'MAVHCHSTGALPVTRLHEIHDCLTLALDATERPTGYSQSEREARSYVRAALRQIIKLMEAEA' A
#
# COMPACT_ATOMS: atom_id res chain seq x y z
N MET A 1 -23.98 -3.19 -14.33
CA MET A 1 -23.37 -4.19 -15.22
C MET A 1 -22.50 -3.48 -16.23
N ALA A 2 -21.19 -3.38 -15.97
CA ALA A 2 -20.14 -3.29 -16.99
C ALA A 2 -18.81 -3.51 -16.29
N VAL A 3 -18.21 -4.66 -16.59
CA VAL A 3 -16.91 -5.13 -16.13
C VAL A 3 -15.84 -4.20 -16.68
N HIS A 4 -15.08 -3.53 -15.82
CA HIS A 4 -13.84 -2.89 -16.27
C HIS A 4 -12.81 -3.99 -16.53
N CYS A 5 -12.52 -4.17 -17.82
CA CYS A 5 -11.49 -5.04 -18.36
C CYS A 5 -10.20 -4.86 -17.55
N HIS A 6 -9.76 -5.92 -16.87
CA HIS A 6 -8.38 -6.02 -16.41
C HIS A 6 -7.52 -6.30 -17.64
N SER A 7 -7.32 -5.25 -18.42
CA SER A 7 -6.32 -5.22 -19.47
C SER A 7 -4.96 -5.22 -18.78
N THR A 8 -4.06 -6.02 -19.30
CA THR A 8 -2.65 -6.21 -18.93
C THR A 8 -1.82 -4.91 -19.06
N GLY A 9 -2.20 -3.87 -18.32
CA GLY A 9 -1.60 -2.55 -18.30
C GLY A 9 -1.56 -2.05 -16.86
N ALA A 10 -0.58 -1.23 -16.54
CA ALA A 10 -0.36 -0.69 -15.20
C ALA A 10 -1.66 -0.23 -14.53
N LEU A 11 -1.76 -0.41 -13.22
CA LEU A 11 -2.85 0.18 -12.44
C LEU A 11 -2.89 1.69 -12.75
N PRO A 12 -4.07 2.28 -13.00
CA PRO A 12 -4.17 3.72 -13.22
C PRO A 12 -3.49 4.49 -12.07
N VAL A 13 -2.70 5.52 -12.38
CA VAL A 13 -1.96 6.36 -11.40
C VAL A 13 -2.82 6.69 -10.18
N THR A 14 -4.06 7.16 -10.39
CA THR A 14 -5.01 7.49 -9.31
C THR A 14 -5.21 6.33 -8.33
N ARG A 15 -5.28 5.10 -8.82
CA ARG A 15 -5.45 3.91 -7.99
C ARG A 15 -4.19 3.54 -7.22
N LEU A 16 -3.00 3.83 -7.76
CA LEU A 16 -1.75 3.66 -7.02
C LEU A 16 -1.66 4.66 -5.85
N HIS A 17 -2.09 5.91 -6.05
CA HIS A 17 -2.20 6.90 -4.97
C HIS A 17 -3.19 6.47 -3.88
N GLU A 18 -4.39 5.98 -4.27
CA GLU A 18 -5.37 5.46 -3.30
C GLU A 18 -4.78 4.33 -2.44
N ILE A 19 -4.06 3.38 -3.06
CA ILE A 19 -3.42 2.27 -2.35
C ILE A 19 -2.31 2.79 -1.43
N HIS A 20 -1.48 3.72 -1.90
CA HIS A 20 -0.44 4.38 -1.10
C HIS A 20 -1.03 5.00 0.17
N ASP A 21 -2.11 5.77 0.03
CA ASP A 21 -2.75 6.46 1.14
C ASP A 21 -3.37 5.48 2.12
N CYS A 22 -4.05 4.42 1.63
CA CYS A 22 -4.59 3.37 2.49
C CYS A 22 -3.52 2.66 3.31
N LEU A 23 -2.38 2.33 2.70
CA LEU A 23 -1.25 1.68 3.40
C LEU A 23 -0.61 2.62 4.43
N THR A 24 -0.52 3.91 4.11
CA THR A 24 -0.02 4.94 5.04
C THR A 24 -0.93 5.06 6.25
N LEU A 25 -2.25 5.18 6.03
CA LEU A 25 -3.25 5.24 7.09
C LEU A 25 -3.26 3.97 7.95
N ALA A 26 -3.06 2.79 7.35
CA ALA A 26 -2.97 1.54 8.11
C ALA A 26 -1.74 1.50 9.03
N LEU A 27 -0.60 2.05 8.61
CA LEU A 27 0.60 2.14 9.45
C LEU A 27 0.41 3.13 10.61
N ASP A 28 -0.23 4.26 10.35
CA ASP A 28 -0.52 5.27 11.37
C ASP A 28 -1.53 4.75 12.39
N ALA A 29 -2.65 4.19 11.92
CA ALA A 29 -3.70 3.64 12.79
C ALA A 29 -3.25 2.47 13.66
N THR A 30 -2.21 1.74 13.23
CA THR A 30 -1.63 0.64 14.02
C THR A 30 -0.44 1.08 14.86
N GLU A 31 -0.13 2.37 14.94
CA GLU A 31 0.95 2.88 15.78
C GLU A 31 0.62 2.76 17.28
N ARG A 32 1.60 2.25 18.06
CA ARG A 32 1.43 2.00 19.50
C ARG A 32 2.62 2.52 20.31
N PRO A 33 2.38 3.31 21.39
CA PRO A 33 3.46 3.85 22.23
C PRO A 33 4.24 2.78 23.01
N THR A 34 3.57 1.71 23.41
CA THR A 34 4.14 0.65 24.26
C THR A 34 4.90 -0.43 23.48
N GLY A 35 5.11 -0.20 22.18
CA GLY A 35 5.70 -1.18 21.26
C GLY A 35 4.68 -2.17 20.69
N TYR A 36 5.21 -3.13 19.94
CA TYR A 36 4.45 -4.10 19.14
C TYR A 36 4.83 -5.52 19.54
N SER A 37 3.85 -6.42 19.59
CA SER A 37 4.09 -7.86 19.62
C SER A 37 4.83 -8.32 18.35
N GLN A 38 5.39 -9.52 18.37
CA GLN A 38 6.13 -10.05 17.22
C GLN A 38 5.27 -10.11 15.95
N SER A 39 4.03 -10.58 16.06
CA SER A 39 3.09 -10.65 14.93
C SER A 39 2.72 -9.27 14.40
N GLU A 40 2.50 -8.28 15.27
CA GLU A 40 2.24 -6.90 14.86
C GLU A 40 3.44 -6.28 14.15
N ARG A 41 4.67 -6.53 14.63
CA ARG A 41 5.90 -6.07 13.95
C ARG A 41 6.02 -6.68 12.56
N GLU A 42 5.79 -7.97 12.44
CA GLU A 42 5.87 -8.70 11.17
C GLU A 42 4.81 -8.19 10.18
N ALA A 43 3.55 -8.03 10.62
CA ALA A 43 2.49 -7.44 9.81
C ALA A 43 2.86 -6.03 9.33
N ARG A 44 3.33 -5.16 10.23
CA ARG A 44 3.79 -3.81 9.88
C ARG A 44 4.97 -3.84 8.91
N SER A 45 5.85 -4.84 8.99
CA SER A 45 6.97 -5.00 8.06
C SER A 45 6.48 -5.27 6.62
N TYR A 46 5.45 -6.11 6.46
CA TYR A 46 4.85 -6.40 5.16
C TYR A 46 4.15 -5.17 4.59
N VAL A 47 3.41 -4.42 5.41
CA VAL A 47 2.77 -3.16 4.99
C VAL A 47 3.81 -2.15 4.52
N ARG A 48 4.91 -1.99 5.26
CA ARG A 48 6.04 -1.13 4.83
C ARG A 48 6.68 -1.62 3.53
N ALA A 49 6.75 -2.93 3.31
CA ALA A 49 7.29 -3.50 2.07
C ALA A 49 6.38 -3.21 0.87
N ALA A 50 5.06 -3.39 1.04
CA ALA A 50 4.07 -3.04 0.03
C ALA A 50 4.12 -1.55 -0.32
N LEU A 51 4.22 -0.67 0.68
CA LEU A 51 4.31 0.78 0.47
C LEU A 51 5.54 1.17 -0.37
N ARG A 52 6.71 0.54 -0.11
CA ARG A 52 7.91 0.73 -0.93
C ARG A 52 7.73 0.26 -2.38
N GLN A 53 6.98 -0.82 -2.61
CA GLN A 53 6.70 -1.29 -3.97
C GLN A 53 5.75 -0.34 -4.70
N ILE A 54 4.73 0.17 -4.01
CA ILE A 54 3.79 1.14 -4.59
C ILE A 54 4.50 2.44 -4.96
N ILE A 55 5.37 2.97 -4.09
CA ILE A 55 6.19 4.16 -4.41
C ILE A 55 6.98 3.94 -5.70
N LYS A 56 7.65 2.79 -5.86
CA LYS A 56 8.39 2.47 -7.09
C LYS A 56 7.50 2.38 -8.34
N LEU A 57 6.29 1.87 -8.21
CA LEU A 57 5.34 1.81 -9.32
C LEU A 57 4.83 3.21 -9.69
N MET A 58 4.60 4.08 -8.71
CA MET A 58 4.21 5.47 -8.93
C MET A 58 5.35 6.26 -9.61
N GLU A 59 6.59 6.05 -9.18
CA GLU A 59 7.78 6.64 -9.82
C GLU A 59 7.98 6.15 -11.26
N ALA A 60 7.60 4.91 -11.58
CA ALA A 60 7.72 4.35 -12.93
C ALA A 60 6.62 4.84 -13.90
N GLU A 61 5.51 5.32 -13.37
CA GLU A 61 4.34 5.80 -14.13
C GLU A 61 4.35 7.34 -14.31
N ALA A 62 5.22 8.06 -13.60
CA ALA A 62 5.39 9.53 -13.62
C ALA A 62 6.37 10.00 -14.70
#